data_AF-A0A367CG17-F1
#
_entry.id   AF-A0A367CG17-F1
#
_cell.length_a   1.000
_cell.length_b   1.000
_cell.length_c   1.000
_cell.angle_alpha   90.00
_cell.angle_beta   90.00
_cell.angle_gamma   90.00
#
_symmetry.space_group_name_H-M   'P 1'
#
loop_
_entity.id
_entity.type
_entity.pdbx_description
1 polymer ?
#
loop_
_entity_poly.entity_id
_entity_poly.type
_entity_poly.pdbx_seq_one_letter_code
_entity_poly.pdbx_strand_id
1 'polypeptide(L)'
;MADLFGNNYFFLYIFACITIFNYSSFKENQKIIILYLTTFGMGFLKIFDIGTTVLFLVVSSFLFLEILTQDDFKMKIITKVRYKLLDYLFLIIFQYGVIYVILSILLTSFKLSYYVSSISYYPFESVKIFFQCISILLFITGIVKITSEKFKIKNINELISVFMPSINMVPFDKIDHEIFNMLIDMEDKTFRIRANTYNFFSLEFLGYKLGQFKQIKTIAQKYQKTIVYVKATRHIRGYSTIEMQLIRSIGIMYGYNITITRKIYEMIYTTIFLKSLRNYYVKNTYANHTRYKDFLIYTYLRNVNTKIGNKYYPRIIDFIGDNEETWSKEKCYIAFSGLPHRAINSENILSIHPDIIEKYQLNKEKILKSMDETEI
;
A
#
# COMPACT_ATOMS: atom_id res chain seq x y z
N MET A 1 7.46 42.64 12.88
CA MET A 1 8.12 41.73 11.91
C MET A 1 9.55 41.41 12.35
N ALA A 2 10.41 42.40 12.61
CA ALA A 2 11.78 42.17 13.10
C ALA A 2 11.83 41.40 14.44
N ASP A 3 11.00 41.75 15.43
CA ASP A 3 10.98 41.04 16.73
C ASP A 3 10.37 39.64 16.67
N LEU A 4 9.51 39.35 15.68
CA LEU A 4 8.91 38.02 15.50
C LEU A 4 9.93 37.01 14.93
N PHE A 5 10.90 37.51 14.16
CA PHE A 5 11.89 36.71 13.43
C PHE A 5 13.31 36.83 13.98
N GLY A 6 13.60 37.85 14.80
CA GLY A 6 14.96 38.19 15.23
C GLY A 6 15.69 37.12 16.02
N ASN A 7 14.96 36.22 16.70
CA ASN A 7 15.54 35.11 17.48
C ASN A 7 14.79 33.78 17.32
N ASN A 8 13.79 33.71 16.44
CA ASN A 8 12.92 32.54 16.34
C ASN A 8 13.23 31.74 15.07
N TYR A 9 14.43 31.14 15.08
CA TYR A 9 14.98 30.36 13.97
C TYR A 9 14.05 29.25 13.46
N PHE A 10 13.21 28.70 14.33
CA PHE A 10 12.18 27.76 13.95
C PHE A 10 11.19 28.33 12.93
N PHE A 11 10.66 29.53 13.19
CA PHE A 11 9.73 30.18 12.27
C PHE A 11 10.41 30.54 10.96
N LEU A 12 11.63 31.10 11.01
CA LEU A 12 12.40 31.40 9.79
C LEU A 12 12.58 30.16 8.92
N TYR A 13 12.96 29.03 9.53
CA TYR A 13 13.14 27.77 8.83
C TYR A 13 11.82 27.25 8.24
N ILE A 14 10.72 27.28 8.98
CA ILE A 14 9.40 26.87 8.47
C ILE A 14 8.95 27.76 7.31
N PHE A 15 9.10 29.08 7.40
CA PHE A 15 8.71 29.98 6.31
C PHE A 15 9.54 29.76 5.05
N ALA A 16 10.86 29.50 5.21
CA ALA A 16 11.70 29.11 4.09
C ALA A 16 11.19 27.81 3.44
N CYS A 17 10.85 26.80 4.25
CA CYS A 17 10.27 25.55 3.76
C CYS A 17 8.95 25.76 3.03
N ILE A 18 8.01 26.54 3.60
CA ILE A 18 6.71 26.85 2.98
C ILE A 18 6.91 27.53 1.62
N THR A 19 7.86 28.46 1.53
CA THR A 19 8.18 29.15 0.26
C THR A 19 8.66 28.15 -0.80
N ILE A 20 9.53 27.21 -0.42
CA ILE A 20 10.01 26.14 -1.32
C ILE A 20 8.85 25.22 -1.73
N PHE A 21 7.98 24.86 -0.78
CA PHE A 21 6.84 23.97 -1.03
C PHE A 21 5.82 24.56 -2.00
N ASN A 22 5.59 25.88 -1.93
CA ASN A 22 4.67 26.58 -2.81
C ASN A 22 5.27 26.95 -4.18
N TYR A 23 6.56 26.75 -4.38
CA TYR A 23 7.20 27.04 -5.65
C TYR A 23 6.72 26.05 -6.73
N SER A 24 5.99 26.54 -7.74
CA SER A 24 5.29 25.71 -8.73
C SER A 24 6.23 24.99 -9.69
N SER A 25 7.40 25.56 -10.00
CA SER A 25 8.32 25.01 -10.99
C SER A 25 9.08 23.77 -10.51
N PHE A 26 9.09 23.48 -9.20
CA PHE A 26 9.73 22.28 -8.67
C PHE A 26 8.76 21.10 -8.56
N LYS A 27 9.23 19.93 -9.00
CA LYS A 27 8.57 18.65 -8.75
C LYS A 27 8.62 18.31 -7.26
N GLU A 28 7.70 17.46 -6.81
CA GLU A 28 7.61 17.03 -5.41
C GLU A 28 8.93 16.47 -4.86
N ASN A 29 9.60 15.60 -5.63
CA ASN A 29 10.90 15.05 -5.22
C ASN A 29 11.98 16.13 -5.09
N GLN A 30 11.98 17.14 -5.97
CA GLN A 30 12.95 18.23 -5.90
C GLN A 30 12.73 19.06 -4.63
N LYS A 31 11.48 19.31 -4.25
CA LYS A 31 11.14 20.01 -3.00
C LYS A 31 11.64 19.24 -1.77
N ILE A 32 11.43 17.92 -1.73
CA ILE A 32 11.96 17.06 -0.65
C ILE A 32 13.49 17.05 -0.64
N ILE A 33 14.15 16.99 -1.81
CA ILE A 33 15.62 17.02 -1.89
C ILE A 33 16.18 18.34 -1.35
N ILE A 34 15.55 19.48 -1.67
CA ILE A 34 15.96 20.79 -1.15
C ILE A 34 15.74 20.85 0.37
N LEU A 35 14.62 20.33 0.88
CA LEU A 35 14.39 20.20 2.32
C LEU A 35 15.48 19.36 2.99
N TYR A 36 15.88 18.25 2.37
CA TYR A 36 16.93 17.39 2.90
C TYR A 36 18.31 18.04 2.84
N LEU A 37 18.62 18.77 1.77
CA LEU A 37 19.88 19.49 1.62
C LEU A 37 20.02 20.58 2.68
N THR A 38 18.96 21.37 2.88
CA THR A 38 18.94 22.44 3.89
C THR A 38 19.06 21.87 5.30
N THR A 39 18.29 20.83 5.65
CA THR A 39 18.38 20.17 6.96
C THR A 39 19.72 19.50 7.22
N PHE A 40 20.25 18.77 6.23
CA PHE A 40 21.57 18.17 6.32
C PHE A 40 22.66 19.24 6.51
N GLY A 41 22.61 20.32 5.73
CA GLY A 41 23.54 21.45 5.85
C GLY A 41 23.51 22.07 7.25
N MET A 42 22.32 22.30 7.83
CA MET A 42 22.20 22.80 9.20
C MET A 42 22.85 21.88 10.24
N GLY A 43 22.60 20.56 10.13
CA GLY A 43 23.19 19.57 11.03
C GLY A 43 24.70 19.39 10.85
N PHE A 44 25.18 19.50 9.62
CA PHE A 44 26.60 19.39 9.27
C PHE A 44 27.40 20.60 9.76
N LEU A 45 26.88 21.81 9.54
CA LEU A 45 27.47 23.08 9.99
C LEU A 45 27.25 23.37 11.48
N LYS A 46 26.50 22.53 12.19
CA LYS A 46 26.19 22.68 13.63
C LYS A 46 25.49 23.99 13.97
N ILE A 47 24.61 24.46 13.07
CA ILE A 47 23.76 25.62 13.33
C ILE A 47 22.78 25.31 14.47
N PHE A 48 22.24 24.09 14.47
CA PHE A 48 21.38 23.56 15.55
C PHE A 48 21.94 22.23 16.07
N ASP A 49 21.49 21.83 17.26
CA ASP A 49 21.78 20.49 17.74
C ASP A 49 21.07 19.42 16.87
N ILE A 50 21.52 18.18 17.01
CA ILE A 50 21.03 17.08 16.17
C ILE A 50 19.55 16.78 16.44
N GLY A 51 19.11 16.90 17.70
CA GLY A 51 17.72 16.65 18.07
C GLY A 51 16.79 17.65 17.42
N THR A 52 17.11 18.94 17.50
CA THR A 52 16.33 20.00 16.85
C THR A 52 16.39 19.92 15.32
N THR A 53 17.55 19.58 14.73
CA THR A 53 17.66 19.39 13.28
C THR A 53 16.74 18.27 12.78
N VAL A 54 16.71 17.13 13.48
CA VAL A 54 15.82 16.01 13.15
C VAL A 54 14.35 16.38 13.38
N LEU A 55 14.04 17.13 14.45
CA LEU A 55 12.70 17.63 14.72
C LEU A 55 12.21 18.52 13.56
N PHE A 56 13.05 19.46 13.10
CA PHE A 56 12.76 20.37 11.99
C PHE A 56 12.50 19.62 10.69
N LEU A 57 13.30 18.58 10.42
CA LEU A 57 13.10 17.69 9.29
C LEU A 57 11.72 17.03 9.36
N VAL A 58 11.39 16.39 10.48
CA VAL A 58 10.13 15.63 10.66
C VAL A 58 8.90 16.55 10.59
N VAL A 59 8.94 17.71 11.25
CA VAL A 59 7.81 18.65 11.24
C VAL A 59 7.57 19.20 9.83
N SER A 60 8.64 19.60 9.13
CA SER A 60 8.51 20.25 7.82
C SER A 60 8.09 19.27 6.73
N SER A 61 8.64 18.06 6.74
CA SER A 61 8.22 17.01 5.79
C SER A 61 6.79 16.55 6.06
N PHE A 62 6.34 16.50 7.33
CA PHE A 62 4.94 16.21 7.66
C PHE A 62 4.00 17.30 7.13
N LEU A 63 4.33 18.57 7.36
CA LEU A 63 3.55 19.69 6.83
C LEU A 63 3.45 19.62 5.30
N PHE A 64 4.56 19.34 4.61
CA PHE A 64 4.59 19.22 3.16
C PHE A 64 3.71 18.07 2.63
N LEU A 65 3.88 16.86 3.17
CA LEU A 65 3.23 15.66 2.63
C LEU A 65 1.76 15.53 3.06
N GLU A 66 1.36 16.05 4.22
CA GLU A 66 0.04 15.83 4.80
C GLU A 66 -0.87 17.05 4.86
N ILE A 67 -0.33 18.27 4.88
CA ILE A 67 -1.11 19.50 5.10
C ILE A 67 -1.09 20.41 3.87
N LEU A 68 0.09 20.63 3.31
CA LEU A 68 0.34 21.47 2.13
C LEU A 68 0.42 20.64 0.84
N THR A 69 -0.20 19.46 0.84
CA THR A 69 -0.24 18.58 -0.32
C THR A 69 -1.10 19.19 -1.43
N GLN A 70 -0.72 18.96 -2.68
CA GLN A 70 -1.52 19.32 -3.87
C GLN A 70 -2.65 18.31 -4.15
N ASP A 71 -2.72 17.23 -3.36
CA ASP A 71 -3.73 16.18 -3.49
C ASP A 71 -5.02 16.57 -2.75
N ASP A 72 -5.88 17.34 -3.42
CA ASP A 72 -7.10 17.89 -2.83
C ASP A 72 -8.03 16.81 -2.24
N PHE A 73 -8.19 15.66 -2.90
CA PHE A 73 -9.05 14.62 -2.35
C PHE A 73 -8.42 13.90 -1.16
N LYS A 74 -7.08 13.78 -1.07
CA LYS A 74 -6.41 13.28 0.15
C LYS A 74 -6.89 14.03 1.38
N MET A 75 -6.98 15.36 1.30
CA MET A 75 -7.44 16.20 2.39
C MET A 75 -8.92 15.98 2.73
N LYS A 76 -9.77 15.71 1.74
CA LYS A 76 -11.20 15.45 1.92
C LYS A 76 -11.48 14.08 2.55
N ILE A 77 -10.75 13.04 2.14
CA ILE A 77 -11.04 11.67 2.58
C ILE A 77 -10.23 11.25 3.82
N ILE A 78 -8.92 11.52 3.87
CA ILE A 78 -8.03 11.09 4.97
C ILE A 78 -8.05 12.16 6.07
N THR A 79 -9.14 12.17 6.82
CA THR A 79 -9.40 13.18 7.87
C THR A 79 -8.86 12.78 9.25
N LYS A 80 -8.63 11.49 9.51
CA LYS A 80 -8.18 11.00 10.82
C LYS A 80 -6.67 11.24 10.98
N VAL A 81 -6.28 11.91 12.07
CA VAL A 81 -4.86 12.20 12.39
C VAL A 81 -3.98 10.94 12.35
N ARG A 82 -4.44 9.83 12.95
CA ARG A 82 -3.70 8.55 12.93
C ARG A 82 -3.44 8.02 11.51
N TYR A 83 -4.31 8.31 10.55
CA TYR A 83 -4.13 7.90 9.16
C TYR A 83 -3.15 8.82 8.43
N LYS A 84 -3.20 10.13 8.67
CA LYS A 84 -2.18 11.07 8.19
C LYS A 84 -0.79 10.70 8.69
N LEU A 85 -0.66 10.33 9.97
CA LEU A 85 0.62 9.88 10.54
C LEU A 85 1.13 8.59 9.87
N LEU A 86 0.26 7.61 9.64
CA LEU A 86 0.66 6.37 8.97
C LEU A 86 1.02 6.58 7.48
N ASP A 87 0.26 7.42 6.78
CA ASP A 87 0.54 7.82 5.39
C ASP A 87 1.89 8.52 5.28
N TYR A 88 2.11 9.54 6.11
CA TYR A 88 3.39 10.24 6.24
C TYR A 88 4.55 9.29 6.51
N LEU A 89 4.45 8.44 7.54
CA LEU A 89 5.51 7.49 7.89
C LEU A 89 5.81 6.54 6.73
N PHE A 90 4.79 6.08 6.01
CA PHE A 90 4.99 5.23 4.85
C PHE A 90 5.74 5.98 3.75
N LEU A 91 5.25 7.14 3.33
CA LEU A 91 5.84 7.94 2.26
C LEU A 91 7.28 8.34 2.57
N ILE A 92 7.51 8.89 3.76
CA ILE A 92 8.81 9.46 4.15
C ILE A 92 9.90 8.38 4.25
N ILE A 93 9.54 7.16 4.67
CA ILE A 93 10.47 6.02 4.80
C ILE A 93 10.71 5.34 3.45
N PHE A 94 9.64 4.98 2.74
CA PHE A 94 9.74 4.07 1.60
C PHE A 94 9.90 4.78 0.25
N GLN A 95 9.24 5.93 0.06
CA GLN A 95 9.32 6.71 -1.18
C GLN A 95 10.41 7.77 -1.10
N TYR A 96 10.51 8.48 0.04
CA TYR A 96 11.45 9.59 0.22
C TYR A 96 12.67 9.27 1.07
N GLY A 97 12.91 8.00 1.45
CA GLY A 97 14.20 7.54 1.96
C GLY A 97 14.78 8.31 3.16
N VAL A 98 13.95 8.89 4.03
CA VAL A 98 14.39 9.79 5.13
C VAL A 98 15.42 9.16 6.07
N ILE A 99 15.41 7.83 6.19
CA ILE A 99 16.35 7.08 7.03
C ILE A 99 17.80 7.40 6.65
N TYR A 100 18.12 7.53 5.36
CA TYR A 100 19.47 7.88 4.91
C TYR A 100 19.89 9.26 5.40
N VAL A 101 18.96 10.21 5.41
CA VAL A 101 19.20 11.60 5.86
C VAL A 101 19.29 11.69 7.37
N ILE A 102 18.44 10.99 8.11
CA ILE A 102 18.53 10.95 9.57
C ILE A 102 19.85 10.31 9.99
N LEU A 103 20.24 9.18 9.37
CA LEU A 103 21.52 8.54 9.66
C LEU A 103 22.71 9.43 9.28
N SER A 104 22.66 10.15 8.15
CA SER A 104 23.73 11.07 7.80
C SER A 104 23.85 12.21 8.81
N ILE A 105 22.74 12.82 9.24
CA ILE A 105 22.74 13.85 10.29
C ILE A 105 23.31 13.28 11.61
N LEU A 106 22.92 12.06 12.02
CA LEU A 106 23.42 11.43 13.25
C LEU A 106 24.95 11.19 13.21
N LEU A 107 25.49 10.81 12.05
CA LEU A 107 26.93 10.60 11.87
C LEU A 107 27.75 11.89 12.04
N THR A 108 27.14 13.06 11.90
CA THR A 108 27.82 14.34 12.19
C THR A 108 27.99 14.59 13.70
N SER A 109 27.50 13.72 14.59
CA SER A 109 27.52 13.91 16.05
C SER A 109 28.91 13.84 16.66
N PHE A 110 29.33 14.90 17.35
CA PHE A 110 30.57 14.88 18.14
C PHE A 110 30.53 13.88 19.28
N LYS A 111 29.35 13.61 19.86
CA LYS A 111 29.20 12.58 20.90
C LYS A 111 29.55 11.20 20.36
N LEU A 112 29.14 10.91 19.11
CA LEU A 112 29.46 9.64 18.45
C LEU A 112 30.95 9.55 18.13
N SER A 113 31.53 10.60 17.55
CA SER A 113 32.97 10.64 17.25
C SER A 113 33.83 10.49 18.51
N TYR A 114 33.43 11.14 19.60
CA TYR A 114 34.11 11.05 20.89
C TYR A 114 34.01 9.64 21.49
N TYR A 115 32.82 9.05 21.51
CA TYR A 115 32.61 7.68 21.99
C TYR A 115 33.50 6.67 21.25
N VAL A 116 33.54 6.76 19.92
CA VAL A 116 34.36 5.84 19.10
C VAL A 116 35.86 6.11 19.26
N SER A 117 36.27 7.38 19.33
CA SER A 117 37.66 7.75 19.62
C SER A 117 38.13 7.19 20.97
N SER A 118 37.27 7.23 22.00
CA SER A 118 37.59 6.71 23.34
C SER A 118 37.74 5.18 23.39
N ILE A 119 36.95 4.44 22.60
CA ILE A 119 37.00 2.97 22.57
C ILE A 119 38.15 2.46 21.72
N SER A 120 38.37 3.10 20.56
CA SER A 120 39.33 2.63 19.56
C SER A 120 40.71 3.26 19.70
N TYR A 121 40.93 4.14 20.69
CA TYR A 121 42.18 4.86 20.96
C TYR A 121 42.74 5.64 19.74
N TYR A 122 41.88 6.04 18.80
CA TYR A 122 42.25 6.86 17.65
C TYR A 122 42.05 8.35 17.93
N PRO A 123 42.83 9.25 17.30
CA PRO A 123 42.65 10.69 17.45
C PRO A 123 41.23 11.16 17.09
N PHE A 124 40.61 11.96 17.95
CA PHE A 124 39.24 12.45 17.79
C PHE A 124 39.00 13.12 16.43
N GLU A 125 39.92 13.98 15.98
CA GLU A 125 39.78 14.68 14.70
C GLU A 125 39.77 13.72 13.50
N SER A 126 40.58 12.66 13.53
CA SER A 126 40.58 11.64 12.47
C SER A 126 39.26 10.88 12.43
N VAL A 127 38.73 10.47 13.59
CA VAL A 127 37.43 9.78 13.70
C VAL A 127 36.28 10.69 13.25
N LYS A 128 36.33 11.97 13.62
CA LYS A 128 35.37 12.98 13.21
C LYS A 128 35.35 13.18 11.70
N ILE A 129 36.51 13.38 11.06
CA ILE A 129 36.62 13.52 9.60
C ILE A 129 36.09 12.27 8.90
N PHE A 130 36.46 11.08 9.41
CA PHE A 130 35.97 9.81 8.87
C PHE A 130 34.44 9.72 8.88
N PHE A 131 33.79 10.03 10.01
CA PHE A 131 32.33 10.03 10.08
C PHE A 131 31.67 11.12 9.23
N GLN A 132 32.30 12.29 9.09
CA GLN A 132 31.82 13.34 8.20
C GLN A 132 31.85 12.89 6.72
N CYS A 133 32.91 12.22 6.29
CA CYS A 133 32.99 11.64 4.95
C CYS A 133 31.90 10.59 4.72
N ILE A 134 31.70 9.65 5.66
CA ILE A 134 30.63 8.66 5.57
C ILE A 134 29.26 9.32 5.54
N SER A 135 29.05 10.34 6.37
CA SER A 135 27.82 11.13 6.42
C SER A 135 27.47 11.73 5.05
N ILE A 136 28.46 12.34 4.38
CA ILE A 136 28.26 12.91 3.03
C ILE A 136 27.92 11.80 2.02
N LEU A 137 28.65 10.69 2.02
CA LEU A 137 28.39 9.57 1.12
C LEU A 137 26.98 8.97 1.33
N LEU A 138 26.58 8.82 2.59
CA LEU A 138 25.25 8.30 2.94
C LEU A 138 24.14 9.26 2.53
N PHE A 139 24.37 10.57 2.71
CA PHE A 139 23.45 11.60 2.26
C PHE A 139 23.27 11.58 0.73
N ILE A 140 24.37 11.55 -0.04
CA ILE A 140 24.34 11.45 -1.51
C ILE A 140 23.59 10.18 -1.93
N THR A 141 23.84 9.05 -1.28
CA THR A 141 23.12 7.79 -1.53
C THR A 141 21.62 7.95 -1.31
N GLY A 142 21.22 8.67 -0.25
CA GLY A 142 19.83 9.04 0.02
C GLY A 142 19.21 9.86 -1.11
N ILE A 143 19.91 10.88 -1.60
CA ILE A 143 19.43 11.72 -2.71
C ILE A 143 19.27 10.91 -4.00
N VAL A 144 20.25 10.07 -4.36
CA VAL A 144 20.19 9.17 -5.53
C VAL A 144 19.02 8.19 -5.41
N LYS A 145 18.73 7.71 -4.19
CA LYS A 145 17.57 6.83 -3.97
C LYS A 145 16.25 7.54 -4.29
N ILE A 146 16.09 8.79 -3.85
CA ILE A 146 14.88 9.58 -4.10
C ILE A 146 14.73 9.86 -5.61
N THR A 147 15.81 10.25 -6.28
CA THR A 147 15.76 10.53 -7.73
C THR A 147 15.49 9.29 -8.57
N SER A 148 15.93 8.11 -8.12
CA SER A 148 15.71 6.86 -8.85
C SER A 148 14.26 6.34 -8.83
N GLU A 149 13.38 6.88 -7.97
CA GLU A 149 11.95 6.51 -7.85
C GLU A 149 11.66 5.00 -7.93
N LYS A 150 12.50 4.15 -7.32
CA LYS A 150 12.35 2.68 -7.42
C LYS A 150 10.99 2.15 -6.98
N PHE A 151 10.31 2.87 -6.08
CA PHE A 151 8.95 2.58 -5.64
C PHE A 151 8.14 3.88 -5.60
N LYS A 152 6.96 3.88 -6.23
CA LYS A 152 6.07 5.04 -6.26
C LYS A 152 4.62 4.61 -6.24
N ILE A 153 3.84 5.25 -5.39
CA ILE A 153 2.39 5.06 -5.32
C ILE A 153 1.67 6.17 -6.07
N LYS A 154 0.47 5.87 -6.55
CA LYS A 154 -0.44 6.87 -7.10
C LYS A 154 -0.93 7.79 -5.99
N ASN A 155 -1.18 9.04 -6.34
CA ASN A 155 -1.86 9.97 -5.44
C ASN A 155 -3.33 9.55 -5.24
N ILE A 156 -3.99 10.12 -4.23
CA ILE A 156 -5.37 9.80 -3.85
C ILE A 156 -6.35 10.22 -4.95
N ASN A 157 -6.13 11.35 -5.62
CA ASN A 157 -6.92 11.79 -6.77
C ASN A 157 -6.97 10.70 -7.88
N GLU A 158 -5.82 10.18 -8.28
CA GLU A 158 -5.69 9.10 -9.26
C GLU A 158 -6.35 7.82 -8.77
N LEU A 159 -6.17 7.46 -7.49
CA LEU A 159 -6.81 6.30 -6.88
C LEU A 159 -8.34 6.40 -6.92
N ILE A 160 -8.90 7.58 -6.63
CA ILE A 160 -10.35 7.80 -6.61
C ILE A 160 -10.96 7.70 -8.01
N SER A 161 -10.23 8.08 -9.06
CA SER A 161 -10.73 7.97 -10.43
C SER A 161 -11.11 6.53 -10.81
N VAL A 162 -10.45 5.54 -10.18
CA VAL A 162 -10.74 4.11 -10.35
C VAL A 162 -12.06 3.67 -9.70
N PHE A 163 -12.56 4.41 -8.72
CA PHE A 163 -13.85 4.18 -8.06
C PHE A 163 -14.98 4.97 -8.73
N MET A 164 -14.82 5.30 -10.02
CA MET A 164 -15.91 5.82 -10.86
C MET A 164 -16.53 4.68 -11.67
N PRO A 165 -17.88 4.61 -11.79
CA PRO A 165 -18.84 5.54 -11.20
C PRO A 165 -19.00 5.33 -9.69
N SER A 166 -19.52 6.35 -8.99
CA SER A 166 -19.72 6.27 -7.53
C SER A 166 -20.69 5.14 -7.14
N ILE A 167 -20.62 4.68 -5.89
CA ILE A 167 -21.42 3.55 -5.39
C ILE A 167 -22.93 3.64 -5.67
N ASN A 168 -23.50 4.86 -5.73
CA ASN A 168 -24.93 5.06 -6.00
C ASN A 168 -25.32 4.80 -7.45
N MET A 169 -24.37 4.88 -8.37
CA MET A 169 -24.58 4.74 -9.80
C MET A 169 -24.31 3.31 -10.28
N VAL A 170 -23.79 2.45 -9.41
CA VAL A 170 -23.53 1.05 -9.76
C VAL A 170 -24.86 0.30 -9.83
N PRO A 171 -25.19 -0.35 -10.96
CA PRO A 171 -26.46 -1.01 -11.17
C PRO A 171 -26.46 -2.39 -10.51
N PHE A 172 -26.27 -2.45 -9.20
CA PHE A 172 -26.04 -3.73 -8.54
C PHE A 172 -27.21 -4.71 -8.66
N ASP A 173 -28.44 -4.24 -8.87
CA ASP A 173 -29.63 -5.09 -9.03
C ASP A 173 -29.62 -5.84 -10.37
N LYS A 174 -28.76 -5.43 -11.30
CA LYS A 174 -28.54 -6.06 -12.60
C LYS A 174 -27.40 -7.09 -12.59
N ILE A 175 -26.65 -7.15 -11.50
CA ILE A 175 -25.49 -8.03 -11.38
C ILE A 175 -25.90 -9.27 -10.59
N ASP A 176 -25.59 -10.46 -11.14
CA ASP A 176 -25.79 -11.70 -10.41
C ASP A 176 -24.91 -11.74 -9.14
N HIS A 177 -25.57 -11.68 -7.99
CA HIS A 177 -24.93 -11.74 -6.67
C HIS A 177 -24.11 -13.01 -6.44
N GLU A 178 -24.44 -14.11 -7.10
CA GLU A 178 -23.67 -15.35 -7.00
C GLU A 178 -22.26 -15.21 -7.57
N ILE A 179 -22.06 -14.37 -8.59
CA ILE A 179 -20.73 -14.09 -9.14
C ILE A 179 -19.83 -13.47 -8.06
N PHE A 180 -20.37 -12.53 -7.28
CA PHE A 180 -19.63 -11.92 -6.17
C PHE A 180 -19.31 -12.93 -5.08
N ASN A 181 -20.28 -13.78 -4.72
CA ASN A 181 -20.08 -14.82 -3.72
C ASN A 181 -19.06 -15.87 -4.19
N MET A 182 -19.06 -16.21 -5.47
CA MET A 182 -18.09 -17.14 -6.07
C MET A 182 -16.66 -16.59 -5.96
N LEU A 183 -16.44 -15.33 -6.32
CA LEU A 183 -15.13 -14.69 -6.14
C LEU A 183 -14.70 -14.71 -4.66
N ILE A 184 -15.61 -14.37 -3.75
CA ILE A 184 -15.35 -14.39 -2.31
C ILE A 184 -14.95 -15.79 -1.86
N ASP A 185 -15.67 -16.83 -2.28
CA ASP A 185 -15.41 -18.20 -1.86
C ASP A 185 -14.08 -18.74 -2.37
N MET A 186 -13.66 -18.30 -3.57
CA MET A 186 -12.39 -18.69 -4.18
C MET A 186 -11.19 -17.96 -3.56
N GLU A 187 -11.30 -16.64 -3.35
CA GLU A 187 -10.16 -15.79 -2.95
C GLU A 187 -10.10 -15.48 -1.44
N ASP A 188 -11.24 -15.16 -0.82
CA ASP A 188 -11.27 -14.70 0.58
C ASP A 188 -12.61 -14.97 1.27
N LYS A 189 -12.80 -16.21 1.74
CA LYS A 189 -13.99 -16.65 2.49
C LYS A 189 -14.32 -15.78 3.72
N THR A 190 -13.39 -14.95 4.19
CA THR A 190 -13.60 -14.07 5.36
C THR A 190 -14.06 -12.66 5.00
N PHE A 191 -14.13 -12.33 3.70
CA PHE A 191 -14.40 -10.98 3.20
C PHE A 191 -15.68 -10.35 3.77
N ARG A 192 -16.76 -11.13 3.86
CA ARG A 192 -18.07 -10.69 4.41
C ARG A 192 -18.11 -10.69 5.93
N ILE A 193 -17.36 -11.57 6.57
CA ILE A 193 -17.27 -11.67 8.03
C ILE A 193 -16.59 -10.42 8.61
N ARG A 194 -15.57 -9.92 7.90
CA ARG A 194 -14.83 -8.71 8.26
C ARG A 194 -15.62 -7.44 7.92
N ALA A 195 -16.50 -7.04 8.82
CA ALA A 195 -17.37 -5.87 8.61
C ALA A 195 -16.62 -4.52 8.61
N ASN A 196 -15.56 -4.37 9.42
CA ASN A 196 -14.88 -3.08 9.61
C ASN A 196 -13.40 -3.12 9.26
N THR A 197 -12.92 -4.26 8.79
CA THR A 197 -11.51 -4.54 8.57
C THR A 197 -11.26 -5.02 7.15
N TYR A 198 -10.12 -4.61 6.61
CA TYR A 198 -9.80 -4.77 5.20
C TYR A 198 -8.50 -5.54 4.96
N ASN A 199 -7.79 -5.94 6.03
CA ASN A 199 -6.53 -6.70 5.93
C ASN A 199 -6.52 -7.92 6.86
N PHE A 200 -5.57 -8.82 6.59
CA PHE A 200 -5.42 -10.09 7.34
C PHE A 200 -4.83 -9.91 8.74
N PHE A 201 -4.32 -8.72 9.09
CA PHE A 201 -3.73 -8.46 10.41
C PHE A 201 -4.74 -7.88 11.41
N SER A 202 -6.00 -7.78 11.01
CA SER A 202 -7.05 -7.22 11.84
C SER A 202 -7.50 -8.15 12.96
N LEU A 203 -7.97 -7.56 14.07
CA LEU A 203 -8.49 -8.32 15.21
C LEU A 203 -9.71 -9.18 14.82
N GLU A 204 -10.55 -8.73 13.87
CA GLU A 204 -11.66 -9.52 13.34
C GLU A 204 -11.17 -10.79 12.62
N PHE A 205 -10.14 -10.67 11.77
CA PHE A 205 -9.54 -11.81 11.07
C PHE A 205 -8.84 -12.77 12.04
N LEU A 206 -8.06 -12.23 12.98
CA LEU A 206 -7.38 -13.02 14.01
C LEU A 206 -8.40 -13.74 14.90
N GLY A 207 -9.48 -13.06 15.30
CA GLY A 207 -10.58 -13.64 16.08
C GLY A 207 -11.28 -14.78 15.35
N TYR A 208 -11.60 -14.61 14.06
CA TYR A 208 -12.15 -15.67 13.22
C TYR A 208 -11.23 -16.90 13.15
N LYS A 209 -9.94 -16.67 12.88
CA LYS A 209 -8.94 -17.76 12.83
C LYS A 209 -8.80 -18.45 14.19
N LEU A 210 -8.74 -17.71 15.28
CA LEU A 210 -8.70 -18.25 16.64
C LEU A 210 -9.96 -19.08 16.95
N GLY A 211 -11.13 -18.66 16.50
CA GLY A 211 -12.37 -19.44 16.60
C GLY A 211 -12.28 -20.80 15.90
N GLN A 212 -11.73 -20.85 14.68
CA GLN A 212 -11.46 -22.13 14.00
C GLN A 212 -10.44 -22.99 14.75
N PHE A 213 -9.43 -22.39 15.39
CA PHE A 213 -8.45 -23.13 16.19
C PHE A 213 -9.05 -23.67 17.50
N LYS A 214 -10.04 -22.99 18.08
CA LYS A 214 -10.77 -23.46 19.28
C LYS A 214 -11.64 -24.69 19.00
N GLN A 215 -12.14 -24.84 17.77
CA GLN A 215 -12.91 -26.03 17.36
C GLN A 215 -12.05 -27.30 17.18
N ILE A 216 -10.71 -27.16 17.17
CA ILE A 216 -9.77 -28.29 17.01
C ILE A 216 -9.49 -28.90 18.38
N LYS A 217 -10.02 -30.10 18.62
CA LYS A 217 -9.93 -30.79 19.92
C LYS A 217 -8.59 -31.50 20.17
N THR A 218 -7.85 -31.90 19.13
CA THR A 218 -6.61 -32.70 19.28
C THR A 218 -5.32 -31.95 18.95
N ILE A 219 -4.27 -32.23 19.73
CA ILE A 219 -2.92 -31.63 19.60
C ILE A 219 -2.29 -31.96 18.24
N ALA A 220 -2.49 -33.19 17.72
CA ALA A 220 -1.99 -33.60 16.41
C ALA A 220 -2.57 -32.77 15.26
N GLN A 221 -3.88 -32.48 15.30
CA GLN A 221 -4.54 -31.62 14.31
C GLN A 221 -4.04 -30.18 14.37
N LYS A 222 -3.78 -29.65 15.59
CA LYS A 222 -3.13 -28.34 15.75
C LYS A 222 -1.73 -28.34 15.14
N TYR A 223 -0.91 -29.34 15.45
CA TYR A 223 0.46 -29.44 14.95
C TYR A 223 0.53 -29.56 13.42
N GLN A 224 -0.32 -30.39 12.82
CA GLN A 224 -0.39 -30.57 11.37
C GLN A 224 -0.85 -29.29 10.66
N LYS A 225 -1.84 -28.58 11.22
CA LYS A 225 -2.32 -27.30 10.70
C LYS A 225 -1.26 -26.20 10.84
N THR A 226 -0.48 -26.19 11.93
CA THR A 226 0.65 -25.28 12.14
C THR A 226 1.81 -25.57 11.19
N ILE A 227 2.16 -26.84 10.93
CA ILE A 227 3.18 -27.20 9.93
C ILE A 227 2.75 -26.76 8.52
N VAL A 228 1.49 -26.99 8.15
CA VAL A 228 0.94 -26.49 6.88
C VAL A 228 1.00 -24.97 6.85
N TYR A 229 0.72 -24.30 7.96
CA TYR A 229 0.85 -22.83 8.07
C TYR A 229 2.29 -22.37 7.90
N VAL A 230 3.26 -23.00 8.59
CA VAL A 230 4.69 -22.66 8.52
C VAL A 230 5.24 -22.90 7.11
N LYS A 231 4.87 -24.02 6.47
CA LYS A 231 5.21 -24.31 5.07
C LYS A 231 4.53 -23.32 4.10
N ALA A 232 3.28 -22.93 4.34
CA ALA A 232 2.58 -21.91 3.57
C ALA A 232 3.18 -20.51 3.79
N THR A 233 3.72 -20.20 4.98
CA THR A 233 4.39 -18.91 5.28
C THR A 233 5.82 -18.81 4.78
N ARG A 234 6.48 -19.93 4.41
CA ARG A 234 7.81 -19.90 3.76
C ARG A 234 7.80 -19.14 2.43
N HIS A 235 6.61 -18.95 1.84
CA HIS A 235 6.36 -17.98 0.79
C HIS A 235 5.29 -17.01 1.27
N ILE A 236 5.56 -15.71 1.34
CA ILE A 236 4.56 -14.66 1.69
C ILE A 236 3.49 -14.51 0.57
N ARG A 237 3.22 -15.57 -0.19
CA ARG A 237 2.26 -15.67 -1.29
C ARG A 237 1.04 -16.43 -0.76
N GLY A 238 -0.10 -15.75 -0.61
CA GLY A 238 -1.38 -16.40 -0.23
C GLY A 238 -2.17 -15.78 0.93
N TYR A 239 -1.73 -14.64 1.50
CA TYR A 239 -2.46 -13.96 2.60
C TYR A 239 -3.01 -12.57 2.20
N SER A 240 -3.04 -12.23 0.91
CA SER A 240 -3.64 -10.96 0.47
C SER A 240 -5.15 -11.11 0.37
N THR A 241 -5.88 -10.33 1.15
CA THR A 241 -7.34 -10.20 1.03
C THR A 241 -7.71 -9.58 -0.31
N ILE A 242 -8.97 -9.73 -0.74
CA ILE A 242 -9.49 -9.07 -1.97
C ILE A 242 -9.18 -7.56 -1.94
N GLU A 243 -9.35 -6.91 -0.79
CA GLU A 243 -9.08 -5.48 -0.65
C GLU A 243 -7.58 -5.13 -0.77
N MET A 244 -6.69 -5.98 -0.25
CA MET A 244 -5.25 -5.80 -0.40
C MET A 244 -4.81 -6.02 -1.84
N GLN A 245 -5.38 -7.03 -2.51
CA GLN A 245 -5.14 -7.30 -3.92
C GLN A 245 -5.62 -6.13 -4.79
N LEU A 246 -6.81 -5.58 -4.53
CA LEU A 246 -7.32 -4.38 -5.19
C LEU A 246 -6.36 -3.22 -5.07
N ILE A 247 -6.03 -2.82 -3.83
CA ILE A 247 -5.17 -1.65 -3.56
C ILE A 247 -3.79 -1.79 -4.20
N ARG A 248 -3.20 -2.99 -4.14
CA ARG A 248 -1.95 -3.30 -4.83
C ARG A 248 -2.04 -3.04 -6.33
N SER A 249 -3.12 -3.49 -6.97
CA SER A 249 -3.29 -3.41 -8.43
C SER A 249 -3.53 -1.98 -8.89
N ILE A 250 -4.30 -1.20 -8.14
CA ILE A 250 -4.69 0.15 -8.58
C ILE A 250 -3.71 1.24 -8.15
N GLY A 251 -3.00 1.05 -7.03
CA GLY A 251 -2.31 2.13 -6.34
C GLY A 251 -0.80 2.20 -6.50
N ILE A 252 -0.16 1.23 -7.14
CA ILE A 252 1.29 1.23 -7.37
C ILE A 252 1.56 1.69 -8.80
N MET A 253 2.40 2.72 -8.96
CA MET A 253 2.90 3.17 -10.27
C MET A 253 4.14 2.38 -10.69
N TYR A 254 5.13 2.32 -9.81
CA TYR A 254 6.43 1.66 -10.05
C TYR A 254 6.87 0.87 -8.81
N GLY A 255 7.72 -0.15 -9.03
CA GLY A 255 8.29 -0.95 -7.93
C GLY A 255 7.43 -2.13 -7.48
N TYR A 256 6.59 -2.68 -8.36
CA TYR A 256 5.75 -3.85 -8.05
C TYR A 256 6.56 -5.09 -7.62
N ASN A 257 7.81 -5.19 -8.09
CA ASN A 257 8.77 -6.24 -7.74
C ASN A 257 9.37 -6.07 -6.32
N ILE A 258 9.24 -4.91 -5.68
CA ILE A 258 9.75 -4.65 -4.33
C ILE A 258 8.77 -5.23 -3.30
N THR A 259 8.84 -6.55 -3.13
CA THR A 259 7.84 -7.36 -2.41
C THR A 259 7.55 -6.89 -0.99
N ILE A 260 8.59 -6.54 -0.21
CA ILE A 260 8.43 -6.12 1.19
C ILE A 260 7.67 -4.79 1.27
N THR A 261 8.17 -3.75 0.58
CA THR A 261 7.53 -2.43 0.53
C THR A 261 6.11 -2.51 0.00
N ARG A 262 5.90 -3.29 -1.07
CA ARG A 262 4.57 -3.56 -1.62
C ARG A 262 3.64 -4.18 -0.59
N LYS A 263 4.11 -5.13 0.20
CA LYS A 263 3.26 -5.82 1.19
C LYS A 263 2.89 -4.91 2.36
N ILE A 264 3.83 -4.05 2.78
CA ILE A 264 3.58 -3.01 3.79
C ILE A 264 2.55 -2.00 3.25
N TYR A 265 2.71 -1.56 1.99
CA TYR A 265 1.75 -0.70 1.29
C TYR A 265 0.34 -1.30 1.30
N GLU A 266 0.19 -2.54 0.84
CA GLU A 266 -1.08 -3.27 0.86
C GLU A 266 -1.73 -3.23 2.25
N MET A 267 -0.97 -3.53 3.30
CA MET A 267 -1.53 -3.62 4.65
C MET A 267 -2.00 -2.25 5.19
N ILE A 268 -1.19 -1.22 4.97
CA ILE A 268 -1.43 0.14 5.47
C ILE A 268 -2.53 0.82 4.65
N TYR A 269 -2.40 0.88 3.33
CA TYR A 269 -3.30 1.65 2.47
C TYR A 269 -4.67 1.03 2.33
N THR A 270 -4.79 -0.30 2.39
CA THR A 270 -6.10 -0.94 2.47
C THR A 270 -6.88 -0.49 3.72
N THR A 271 -6.20 -0.14 4.82
CA THR A 271 -6.85 0.42 6.01
C THR A 271 -7.08 1.93 5.92
N ILE A 272 -6.08 2.68 5.45
CA ILE A 272 -6.16 4.15 5.34
C ILE A 272 -7.20 4.53 4.31
N PHE A 273 -7.01 4.08 3.07
CA PHE A 273 -7.77 4.53 1.92
C PHE A 273 -9.20 4.00 1.95
N LEU A 274 -9.43 2.69 2.02
CA LEU A 274 -10.79 2.13 1.94
C LEU A 274 -11.67 2.54 3.13
N LYS A 275 -11.12 2.62 4.34
CA LYS A 275 -11.90 3.10 5.48
C LYS A 275 -12.23 4.59 5.35
N SER A 276 -11.32 5.39 4.82
CA SER A 276 -11.54 6.81 4.56
C SER A 276 -12.57 7.03 3.45
N LEU A 277 -12.46 6.26 2.36
CA LEU A 277 -13.41 6.25 1.25
C LEU A 277 -14.81 5.82 1.69
N ARG A 278 -14.94 4.77 2.51
CA ARG A 278 -16.22 4.39 3.11
C ARG A 278 -16.83 5.53 3.92
N ASN A 279 -16.06 6.17 4.80
CA ASN A 279 -16.57 7.28 5.60
C ASN A 279 -16.97 8.48 4.72
N TYR A 280 -16.23 8.72 3.65
CA TYR A 280 -16.56 9.76 2.67
C TYR A 280 -17.91 9.47 2.01
N TYR A 281 -18.14 8.24 1.53
CA TYR A 281 -19.44 7.86 0.97
C TYR A 281 -20.56 7.91 2.00
N VAL A 282 -20.38 7.38 3.22
CA VAL A 282 -21.41 7.48 4.27
C VAL A 282 -21.83 8.93 4.54
N LYS A 283 -20.90 9.89 4.44
CA LYS A 283 -21.19 11.32 4.66
C LYS A 283 -21.81 12.02 3.46
N ASN A 284 -21.38 11.68 2.23
CA ASN A 284 -21.72 12.45 1.02
C ASN A 284 -22.71 11.74 0.10
N THR A 285 -22.90 10.42 0.26
CA THR A 285 -23.79 9.59 -0.55
C THR A 285 -24.68 8.75 0.37
N TYR A 286 -25.95 9.15 0.51
CA TYR A 286 -26.89 8.53 1.45
C TYR A 286 -27.31 7.11 1.03
N ALA A 287 -27.53 6.89 -0.27
CA ALA A 287 -27.93 5.61 -0.84
C ALA A 287 -26.79 4.57 -0.85
N ASN A 288 -27.12 3.28 -0.85
CA ASN A 288 -26.24 2.14 -1.09
C ASN A 288 -24.96 2.00 -0.22
N HIS A 289 -24.79 2.80 0.83
CA HIS A 289 -23.60 2.72 1.70
C HIS A 289 -23.43 1.34 2.38
N THR A 290 -24.53 0.60 2.56
CA THR A 290 -24.54 -0.79 3.07
C THR A 290 -23.91 -1.78 2.09
N ARG A 291 -23.94 -1.47 0.79
CA ARG A 291 -23.35 -2.27 -0.31
C ARG A 291 -21.89 -1.95 -0.58
N TYR A 292 -21.20 -1.25 0.34
CA TYR A 292 -19.80 -0.87 0.13
C TYR A 292 -18.88 -2.06 -0.16
N LYS A 293 -19.12 -3.24 0.44
CA LYS A 293 -18.36 -4.46 0.14
C LYS A 293 -18.63 -4.99 -1.27
N ASP A 294 -19.86 -4.90 -1.77
CA ASP A 294 -20.20 -5.23 -3.16
C ASP A 294 -19.50 -4.26 -4.12
N PHE A 295 -19.49 -2.98 -3.76
CA PHE A 295 -18.80 -1.95 -4.52
C PHE A 295 -17.31 -2.25 -4.69
N LEU A 296 -16.64 -2.71 -3.63
CA LEU A 296 -15.24 -3.11 -3.72
C LEU A 296 -15.03 -4.30 -4.67
N ILE A 297 -15.94 -5.27 -4.69
CA ILE A 297 -15.87 -6.40 -5.63
C ILE A 297 -16.10 -5.93 -7.07
N TYR A 298 -17.11 -5.07 -7.28
CA TYR A 298 -17.35 -4.46 -8.57
C TYR A 298 -16.11 -3.72 -9.10
N THR A 299 -15.48 -2.89 -8.26
CA THR A 299 -14.22 -2.22 -8.61
C THR A 299 -13.09 -3.22 -8.84
N TYR A 300 -13.01 -4.30 -8.06
CA TYR A 300 -12.02 -5.37 -8.22
C TYR A 300 -12.06 -6.00 -9.61
N LEU A 301 -13.25 -6.42 -10.07
CA LEU A 301 -13.44 -7.04 -11.38
C LEU A 301 -12.97 -6.12 -12.52
N ARG A 302 -13.13 -4.81 -12.35
CA ARG A 302 -12.76 -3.81 -13.35
C ARG A 302 -11.30 -3.40 -13.35
N ASN A 303 -10.49 -3.85 -12.39
CA ASN A 303 -9.15 -3.29 -12.19
C ASN A 303 -8.07 -4.30 -11.82
N VAL A 304 -8.45 -5.52 -11.46
CA VAL A 304 -7.49 -6.57 -11.16
C VAL A 304 -7.25 -7.41 -12.40
N ASN A 305 -5.98 -7.73 -12.61
CA ASN A 305 -5.50 -8.54 -13.71
C ASN A 305 -5.77 -10.02 -13.47
N THR A 306 -5.92 -10.79 -14.55
CA THR A 306 -5.98 -12.24 -14.49
C THR A 306 -5.17 -12.85 -15.63
N LYS A 307 -4.70 -14.09 -15.44
CA LYS A 307 -3.99 -14.85 -16.45
C LYS A 307 -4.80 -16.11 -16.78
N ILE A 308 -5.08 -16.31 -18.06
CA ILE A 308 -5.86 -17.44 -18.57
C ILE A 308 -5.04 -18.07 -19.70
N GLY A 309 -4.65 -19.33 -19.55
CA GLY A 309 -3.69 -19.97 -20.45
C GLY A 309 -2.38 -19.18 -20.48
N ASN A 310 -1.96 -18.79 -21.69
CA ASN A 310 -0.80 -17.94 -21.91
C ASN A 310 -1.12 -16.44 -22.02
N LYS A 311 -2.40 -16.07 -21.99
CA LYS A 311 -2.85 -14.70 -22.20
C LYS A 311 -3.03 -13.95 -20.88
N TYR A 312 -2.61 -12.69 -20.89
CA TYR A 312 -2.75 -11.77 -19.76
C TYR A 312 -3.85 -10.76 -20.04
N TYR A 313 -4.78 -10.63 -19.09
CA TYR A 313 -5.88 -9.69 -19.14
C TYR A 313 -5.64 -8.60 -18.09
N PRO A 314 -5.51 -7.31 -18.48
CA PRO A 314 -5.32 -6.21 -17.54
C PRO A 314 -6.46 -6.07 -16.53
N ARG A 315 -7.70 -6.34 -16.96
CA ARG A 315 -8.90 -6.35 -16.13
C ARG A 315 -9.64 -7.67 -16.31
N ILE A 316 -10.25 -8.20 -15.26
CA ILE A 316 -11.06 -9.42 -15.35
C ILE A 316 -12.21 -9.26 -16.36
N ILE A 317 -12.82 -8.08 -16.42
CA ILE A 317 -13.88 -7.78 -17.41
C ILE A 317 -13.40 -7.86 -18.87
N ASP A 318 -12.10 -7.72 -19.14
CA ASP A 318 -11.56 -7.86 -20.51
C ASP A 318 -11.72 -9.29 -21.05
N PHE A 319 -11.92 -10.27 -20.16
CA PHE A 319 -12.22 -11.66 -20.52
C PHE A 319 -13.72 -11.98 -20.43
N ILE A 320 -14.38 -11.54 -19.35
CA ILE A 320 -15.79 -11.89 -19.08
C ILE A 320 -16.74 -11.10 -19.98
N GLY A 321 -16.38 -9.87 -20.36
CA GLY A 321 -17.20 -8.91 -21.10
C GLY A 321 -17.55 -7.68 -20.25
N ASP A 322 -17.76 -6.55 -20.92
CA ASP A 322 -18.03 -5.26 -20.26
C ASP A 322 -19.45 -5.13 -19.70
N ASN A 323 -20.43 -5.84 -20.28
CA ASN A 323 -21.84 -5.77 -19.89
C ASN A 323 -22.15 -6.71 -18.72
N GLU A 324 -22.43 -6.15 -17.55
CA GLU A 324 -22.61 -6.90 -16.31
C GLU A 324 -23.87 -7.78 -16.28
N GLU A 325 -24.90 -7.42 -17.06
CA GLU A 325 -26.12 -8.23 -17.20
C GLU A 325 -25.86 -9.57 -17.90
N THR A 326 -24.75 -9.68 -18.63
CA THR A 326 -24.43 -10.83 -19.49
C THR A 326 -23.31 -11.70 -18.96
N TRP A 327 -22.82 -11.44 -17.74
CA TRP A 327 -21.72 -12.20 -17.15
C TRP A 327 -22.12 -13.67 -16.92
N SER A 328 -21.43 -14.58 -17.61
CA SER A 328 -21.56 -16.03 -17.38
C SER A 328 -20.76 -16.45 -16.15
N LYS A 329 -21.39 -17.27 -15.29
CA LYS A 329 -20.74 -17.86 -14.11
C LYS A 329 -19.52 -18.72 -14.48
N GLU A 330 -19.57 -19.45 -15.60
CA GLU A 330 -18.47 -20.26 -16.11
C GLU A 330 -17.27 -19.40 -16.52
N LYS A 331 -17.49 -18.32 -17.27
CA LYS A 331 -16.42 -17.37 -17.61
C LYS A 331 -15.85 -16.69 -16.37
N CYS A 332 -16.70 -16.33 -15.40
CA CYS A 332 -16.25 -15.79 -14.12
C CYS A 332 -15.35 -16.78 -13.38
N TYR A 333 -15.77 -18.05 -13.27
CA TYR A 333 -14.99 -19.10 -12.63
C TYR A 333 -13.60 -19.30 -13.28
N ILE A 334 -13.52 -19.28 -14.61
CA ILE A 334 -12.24 -19.37 -15.34
C ILE A 334 -11.37 -18.15 -14.98
N ALA A 335 -11.92 -16.95 -15.07
CA ALA A 335 -11.19 -15.72 -14.76
C ALA A 335 -10.67 -15.69 -13.31
N PHE A 336 -11.48 -16.15 -12.36
CA PHE A 336 -11.12 -16.18 -10.94
C PHE A 336 -10.07 -17.26 -10.65
N SER A 337 -10.13 -18.39 -11.34
CA SER A 337 -9.14 -19.47 -11.23
C SER A 337 -7.74 -19.04 -11.65
N GLY A 338 -7.64 -18.05 -12.54
CA GLY A 338 -6.39 -17.45 -13.00
C GLY A 338 -5.73 -16.49 -12.00
N LEU A 339 -6.41 -16.14 -10.91
CA LEU A 339 -5.95 -15.10 -9.99
C LEU A 339 -4.80 -15.55 -9.07
N PRO A 340 -3.88 -14.62 -8.71
CA PRO A 340 -3.57 -13.42 -9.48
C PRO A 340 -2.84 -13.77 -10.79
N HIS A 341 -2.07 -14.87 -10.81
CA HIS A 341 -1.32 -15.38 -11.97
C HIS A 341 -1.12 -16.91 -11.89
N ARG A 342 -2.16 -17.66 -11.56
CA ARG A 342 -2.11 -19.12 -11.56
C ARG A 342 -2.03 -19.61 -13.01
N ALA A 343 -1.20 -20.60 -13.28
CA ALA A 343 -1.19 -21.25 -14.58
C ALA A 343 -2.43 -22.14 -14.68
N ILE A 344 -3.39 -21.75 -15.51
CA ILE A 344 -4.61 -22.49 -15.76
C ILE A 344 -4.65 -22.92 -17.22
N ASN A 345 -5.09 -24.15 -17.46
CA ASN A 345 -5.28 -24.73 -18.80
C ASN A 345 -6.50 -25.67 -18.80
N SER A 346 -6.92 -26.14 -19.98
CA SER A 346 -8.05 -27.06 -20.12
C SER A 346 -7.89 -28.35 -19.32
N GLU A 347 -6.66 -28.81 -19.11
CA GLU A 347 -6.36 -30.02 -18.33
C GLU A 347 -6.61 -29.85 -16.83
N ASN A 348 -6.34 -28.66 -16.28
CA ASN A 348 -6.35 -28.45 -14.83
C ASN A 348 -7.55 -27.63 -14.32
N ILE A 349 -8.28 -26.92 -15.17
CA ILE A 349 -9.29 -25.94 -14.75
C ILE A 349 -10.42 -26.54 -13.90
N LEU A 350 -10.83 -27.77 -14.20
CA LEU A 350 -11.88 -28.47 -13.43
C LEU A 350 -11.40 -28.97 -12.06
N SER A 351 -10.09 -29.06 -11.85
CA SER A 351 -9.48 -29.45 -10.57
C SER A 351 -9.26 -28.27 -9.62
N ILE A 352 -9.42 -27.04 -10.12
CA ILE A 352 -9.15 -25.81 -9.39
C ILE A 352 -10.41 -25.39 -8.62
N HIS A 353 -10.50 -25.68 -7.32
CA HIS A 353 -11.72 -25.41 -6.53
C HIS A 353 -12.96 -26.19 -7.03
N PRO A 354 -12.91 -27.53 -7.07
CA PRO A 354 -14.04 -28.36 -7.52
C PRO A 354 -15.30 -28.15 -6.66
N ASP A 355 -15.13 -27.78 -5.39
CA ASP A 355 -16.22 -27.41 -4.47
C ASP A 355 -17.04 -26.22 -4.97
N ILE A 356 -16.43 -25.31 -5.74
CA ILE A 356 -17.10 -24.14 -6.30
C ILE A 356 -17.94 -24.52 -7.51
N ILE A 357 -17.45 -25.43 -8.37
CA ILE A 357 -18.23 -25.96 -9.49
C ILE A 357 -19.53 -26.58 -8.98
N GLU A 358 -19.43 -27.41 -7.94
CA GLU A 358 -20.59 -28.07 -7.34
C GLU A 358 -21.52 -27.07 -6.65
N LYS A 359 -20.97 -26.18 -5.82
CA LYS A 359 -21.74 -25.21 -5.04
C LYS A 359 -22.59 -24.27 -5.93
N TYR A 360 -22.03 -23.81 -7.05
CA TYR A 360 -22.69 -22.88 -7.96
C TYR A 360 -23.28 -23.56 -9.21
N GLN A 361 -23.32 -24.90 -9.23
CA GLN A 361 -23.89 -25.71 -10.31
C GLN A 361 -23.35 -25.34 -11.70
N LEU A 362 -22.04 -25.14 -11.80
CA LEU A 362 -21.39 -24.69 -13.05
C LEU A 362 -21.35 -25.80 -14.09
N ASN A 363 -21.55 -25.45 -15.36
CA ASN A 363 -21.47 -26.41 -16.46
C ASN A 363 -20.01 -26.68 -16.87
N LYS A 364 -19.53 -27.90 -16.59
CA LYS A 364 -18.16 -28.33 -16.88
C LYS A 364 -17.80 -28.30 -18.38
N GLU A 365 -18.74 -28.65 -19.25
CA GLU A 365 -18.51 -28.64 -20.70
C GLU A 365 -18.35 -27.22 -21.23
N LYS A 366 -19.17 -26.28 -20.74
CA LYS A 366 -19.02 -24.84 -21.07
C LYS A 366 -17.71 -24.26 -20.57
N ILE A 367 -17.24 -24.69 -19.40
CA ILE A 367 -15.94 -24.28 -18.85
C ILE A 367 -14.81 -24.74 -19.78
N LEU A 368 -14.77 -26.02 -20.13
CA LEU A 368 -13.73 -26.58 -21.01
C LEU A 368 -13.75 -25.91 -22.39
N LYS A 369 -14.93 -25.80 -23.01
CA LYS A 369 -15.07 -25.15 -24.32
C LYS A 369 -14.56 -23.70 -24.30
N SER A 370 -14.90 -22.92 -23.29
CA SER A 370 -14.43 -21.53 -23.17
C SER A 370 -12.92 -21.45 -22.96
N MET A 371 -12.33 -22.45 -22.29
CA MET A 371 -10.89 -22.53 -22.07
C MET A 371 -10.15 -22.86 -23.37
N ASP A 372 -10.64 -23.84 -24.12
CA ASP A 372 -10.08 -24.23 -25.43
C ASP A 372 -10.11 -23.07 -26.42
N GLU A 373 -11.22 -22.30 -26.47
CA GLU A 373 -11.34 -21.09 -27.31
C GLU A 373 -10.33 -19.98 -26.95
N THR A 374 -9.76 -20.02 -25.73
CA THR A 374 -8.82 -19.00 -25.22
C THR A 374 -7.36 -19.43 -25.35
N GLU A 375 -7.09 -20.72 -25.52
CA GLU A 375 -5.73 -21.28 -25.71
C GLU A 375 -5.26 -21.24 -27.17
N ILE A 376 -6.18 -21.05 -28.12
CA ILE A 376 -5.92 -20.75 -29.53
C ILE A 376 -5.46 -19.29 -29.66
#